data_AF-A0A2C9KZC2-F1
#
_entry.id   AF-A0A2C9KZC2-F1
#
_cell.length_a   1.000
_cell.length_b   1.000
_cell.length_c   1.000
_cell.angle_alpha   90.00
_cell.angle_beta   90.00
_cell.angle_gamma   90.00
#
_symmetry.space_group_name_H-M   'P 1'
#
loop_
_entity.id
_entity.type
_entity.pdbx_description
1 polymer ?
#
loop_
_entity_poly.entity_id
_entity_poly.type
_entity_poly.pdbx_seq_one_letter_code
_entity_poly.pdbx_strand_id
1 'polypeptide(L)'
;MFQLLLYTLYISHISACFLSVADNGAYNISASGSSNWLSSGPYAFNLDRKWRSTSDGTLQISNVSISMEGTDELGEYSDHVWTLTADNITMEAALRDYSSPDIPAIMFIQVEI
;
A
#
# COMPACT_ATOMS: atom_id res chain seq x y z
N MET A 1 -0.34 11.22 -19.25
CA MET A 1 0.88 11.55 -18.47
C MET A 1 0.67 10.88 -17.13
N PHE A 2 1.30 9.73 -16.90
CA PHE A 2 1.07 8.92 -15.71
C PHE A 2 1.84 9.51 -14.54
N GLN A 3 1.17 9.75 -13.41
CA GLN A 3 1.82 10.23 -12.20
C GLN A 3 1.94 9.05 -11.23
N LEU A 4 3.10 8.39 -11.24
CA LEU A 4 3.46 7.41 -10.23
C LEU A 4 3.69 8.16 -8.92
N LEU A 5 2.85 7.91 -7.92
CA LEU A 5 3.00 8.49 -6.60
C LEU A 5 3.66 7.43 -5.71
N LEU A 6 4.98 7.54 -5.54
CA LEU A 6 5.76 6.66 -4.67
C LEU A 6 5.88 7.28 -3.29
N TYR A 7 5.31 6.63 -2.28
CA TYR A 7 5.60 6.95 -0.88
C TYR A 7 6.40 5.79 -0.27
N THR A 8 7.67 6.06 0.00
CA THR A 8 8.55 5.12 0.70
C THR A 8 8.53 5.45 2.19
N LEU A 9 8.05 4.52 3.01
CA LEU A 9 8.20 4.61 4.46
C LEU A 9 9.46 3.84 4.84
N TYR A 10 10.50 4.58 5.21
CA TYR A 10 11.73 3.99 5.75
C TYR A 10 11.67 3.94 7.26
N ILE A 11 11.94 2.76 7.82
CA ILE A 11 11.85 2.52 9.25
C ILE A 11 13.25 2.18 9.77
N SER A 12 13.98 3.19 10.23
CA SER A 12 15.28 2.95 10.88
C SER A 12 15.11 2.62 12.36
N HIS A 13 15.90 1.66 12.84
CA HIS A 13 16.09 1.31 14.26
C HIS A 13 14.97 0.54 14.98
N ILE A 14 14.35 -0.45 14.33
CA ILE A 14 13.47 -1.42 15.03
C ILE A 14 13.77 -2.85 14.61
N SER A 15 13.70 -3.76 15.57
CA SER A 15 14.10 -5.17 15.39
C SER A 15 13.14 -5.99 14.52
N ALA A 16 11.91 -5.50 14.30
CA ALA A 16 10.93 -6.08 13.39
C ALA A 16 9.81 -5.05 13.12
N CYS A 17 9.33 -5.03 11.88
CA CYS A 17 8.10 -4.36 11.46
C CYS A 17 7.07 -5.42 11.07
N PHE A 18 5.80 -5.15 11.33
CA PHE A 18 4.72 -6.05 10.95
C PHE A 18 3.67 -5.27 10.17
N LEU A 19 3.36 -5.78 8.98
CA LEU A 19 2.29 -5.31 8.13
C LEU A 19 1.07 -6.22 8.27
N SER A 20 -0.10 -5.63 8.46
CA SER A 20 -1.38 -6.32 8.36
C SER A 20 -2.25 -5.54 7.38
N VAL A 21 -2.83 -6.25 6.40
CA VAL A 21 -3.78 -5.69 5.42
C VAL A 21 -5.09 -6.45 5.55
N ALA A 22 -6.19 -5.72 5.69
CA ALA A 22 -7.54 -6.25 5.76
C ALA A 22 -8.16 -6.37 4.36
N ASP A 23 -9.27 -7.11 4.25
CA ASP A 23 -9.97 -7.39 2.99
C ASP A 23 -10.57 -6.15 2.31
N ASN A 24 -10.61 -5.01 3.01
CA ASN A 24 -10.99 -3.71 2.46
C ASN A 24 -9.77 -2.85 2.09
N GLY A 25 -8.59 -3.45 1.99
CA GLY A 25 -7.33 -2.77 1.73
C GLY A 25 -6.80 -1.95 2.91
N ALA A 26 -7.54 -1.79 4.02
CA ALA A 26 -7.04 -1.05 5.17
C ALA A 26 -5.81 -1.75 5.74
N TYR A 27 -4.76 -1.01 6.08
CA TYR A 27 -3.53 -1.58 6.61
C TYR A 27 -3.14 -0.97 7.95
N ASN A 28 -2.40 -1.75 8.73
CA ASN A 28 -1.70 -1.30 9.90
C ASN A 28 -0.24 -1.72 9.80
N ILE A 29 0.65 -0.77 10.06
CA ILE A 29 2.08 -1.01 10.26
C ILE A 29 2.34 -0.87 11.75
N SER A 30 2.90 -1.92 12.32
CA SER A 30 3.32 -1.96 13.72
C SER A 30 4.81 -2.22 13.81
N ALA A 31 5.38 -1.77 14.92
CA ALA A 31 6.79 -1.87 15.22
C ALA A 31 6.94 -2.69 16.51
N SER A 32 8.01 -3.47 16.63
CA SER A 32 8.26 -4.21 17.87
C SER A 32 8.22 -3.28 19.09
N GLY A 33 7.29 -3.53 20.02
CA GLY A 33 7.06 -2.69 21.22
C GLY A 33 5.99 -1.59 21.08
N SER A 34 5.35 -1.40 19.92
CA SER A 34 4.23 -0.47 19.73
C SER A 34 3.12 -1.10 18.89
N SER A 35 1.89 -1.09 19.43
CA SER A 35 0.77 -1.84 18.86
C SER A 35 0.13 -1.23 17.61
N ASN A 36 0.43 0.02 17.25
CA ASN A 36 0.00 0.66 15.99
C ASN A 36 0.85 1.89 15.72
N TRP A 37 1.80 1.79 14.80
CA TRP A 37 2.65 2.91 14.46
C TRP A 37 2.05 3.77 13.35
N LEU A 38 1.49 3.13 12.32
CA LEU A 38 0.76 3.79 11.25
C LEU A 38 -0.46 2.95 10.88
N SER A 39 -1.61 3.61 10.78
CA SER A 39 -2.85 3.00 10.29
C SER A 39 -3.27 3.72 9.01
N SER A 40 -3.76 2.98 8.03
CA SER A 40 -4.30 3.56 6.80
C SER A 40 -5.52 4.43 7.10
N GLY A 41 -5.56 5.62 6.52
CA GLY A 41 -6.81 6.38 6.37
C GLY A 41 -7.62 5.90 5.15
N PRO A 42 -8.74 6.55 4.84
CA PRO A 42 -9.44 6.34 3.59
C PRO A 42 -8.52 6.55 2.38
N TYR A 43 -8.57 5.65 1.41
CA TYR A 43 -7.93 5.84 0.11
C TYR A 43 -8.61 6.95 -0.67
N ALA A 44 -7.82 7.83 -1.27
CA ALA A 44 -8.31 8.85 -2.17
C ALA A 44 -7.31 9.17 -3.28
N PHE A 45 -7.83 9.53 -4.45
CA PHE A 45 -7.02 10.06 -5.54
C PHE A 45 -7.75 11.18 -6.27
N ASN A 46 -6.98 12.10 -6.86
CA ASN A 46 -7.49 13.14 -7.72
C ASN A 46 -7.23 12.74 -9.17
N LEU A 47 -8.29 12.68 -9.97
CA LEU A 47 -8.17 12.50 -11.41
C LEU A 47 -9.19 13.40 -12.10
N ASP A 48 -8.75 14.13 -13.12
CA ASP A 48 -9.52 15.14 -13.83
C ASP A 48 -10.18 16.18 -12.90
N ARG A 49 -9.42 16.61 -11.88
CA ARG A 49 -9.87 17.58 -10.86
C ARG A 49 -11.02 17.09 -9.98
N LYS A 50 -11.36 15.81 -10.05
CA LYS A 50 -12.36 15.17 -9.19
C LYS A 50 -11.65 14.26 -8.19
N TRP A 51 -11.89 14.50 -6.91
CA TRP A 51 -11.48 13.58 -5.86
C TRP A 51 -12.42 12.38 -5.84
N ARG A 52 -11.84 11.19 -5.72
CA ARG A 52 -12.54 9.94 -5.45
C ARG A 52 -12.00 9.37 -4.16
N SER A 53 -12.88 8.97 -3.25
CA SER A 53 -12.53 8.50 -1.92
C SER A 53 -13.35 7.30 -1.50
N THR A 54 -12.73 6.44 -0.72
CA THR A 54 -13.46 5.34 -0.04
C THR A 54 -14.34 5.86 1.09
N SER A 55 -14.04 7.03 1.64
CA SER A 55 -14.82 7.64 2.73
C SER A 55 -16.20 8.12 2.30
N ASP A 56 -16.36 8.53 1.04
CA ASP A 56 -17.62 9.02 0.47
C ASP A 56 -18.26 8.02 -0.52
N GLY A 57 -17.66 6.85 -0.68
CA GLY A 57 -18.13 5.77 -1.56
C GLY A 57 -17.88 6.01 -3.05
N THR A 58 -17.25 7.11 -3.45
CA THR A 58 -16.91 7.39 -4.85
C THR A 58 -15.74 6.55 -5.36
N LEU A 59 -15.04 5.86 -4.45
CA LEU A 59 -14.01 4.86 -4.73
C LEU A 59 -14.38 3.53 -4.07
N GLN A 60 -14.29 2.46 -4.85
CA GLN A 60 -14.52 1.09 -4.41
C GLN A 60 -13.21 0.32 -4.38
N ILE A 61 -13.08 -0.59 -3.41
CA ILE A 61 -11.95 -1.50 -3.29
C ILE A 61 -12.42 -2.89 -3.69
N SER A 62 -11.63 -3.57 -4.51
CA SER A 62 -11.86 -4.94 -4.94
C SER A 62 -10.55 -5.70 -5.08
N ASN A 63 -10.64 -7.04 -5.23
CA ASN A 63 -9.50 -7.92 -5.51
C ASN A 63 -8.29 -7.72 -4.59
N VAL A 64 -8.52 -7.76 -3.27
CA VAL A 64 -7.42 -7.72 -2.29
C VAL A 64 -6.68 -9.06 -2.31
N SER A 65 -5.43 -9.04 -2.72
CA SER A 65 -4.52 -10.18 -2.76
C SER A 65 -3.34 -9.93 -1.82
N ILE A 66 -2.94 -10.96 -1.09
CA ILE A 66 -2.02 -10.84 0.06
C ILE A 66 -0.56 -11.12 -0.34
N SER A 67 -0.29 -11.63 -1.53
CA SER A 67 1.05 -12.10 -1.87
C SER A 67 1.27 -12.17 -3.38
N MET A 68 2.00 -11.19 -3.90
CA MET A 68 2.88 -11.41 -5.05
C MET A 68 4.31 -11.34 -4.55
N GLU A 69 5.04 -12.46 -4.62
CA GLU A 69 6.46 -12.50 -4.26
C GLU A 69 7.32 -12.08 -5.44
N GLY A 70 8.42 -11.37 -5.17
CA GLY A 70 9.34 -10.92 -6.19
C GLY A 70 10.72 -10.57 -5.65
N THR A 71 11.58 -10.09 -6.54
CA THR A 71 12.93 -9.64 -6.20
C THR A 71 13.27 -8.41 -7.02
N ASP A 72 13.86 -7.40 -6.39
CA ASP A 72 14.43 -6.22 -7.06
C ASP A 72 15.78 -5.82 -6.43
N GLU A 73 16.27 -4.61 -6.74
CA GLU A 73 17.56 -4.09 -6.27
C GLU A 73 17.68 -4.00 -4.73
N LEU A 74 16.56 -3.97 -4.00
CA LEU A 74 16.52 -3.93 -2.54
C LEU A 74 16.36 -5.32 -1.90
N GLY A 75 16.08 -6.34 -2.70
CA GLY A 75 16.02 -7.74 -2.29
C GLY A 75 14.69 -8.41 -2.60
N GLU A 76 14.44 -9.52 -1.90
CA GLU A 76 13.16 -10.23 -1.94
C GLU A 76 12.07 -9.40 -1.28
N TYR A 77 10.88 -9.43 -1.86
CA TYR A 77 9.72 -8.71 -1.34
C TYR A 77 8.43 -9.52 -1.52
N SER A 78 7.42 -9.15 -0.73
CA SER A 78 6.03 -9.57 -0.91
C SER A 78 5.12 -8.36 -1.05
N ASP A 79 4.31 -8.34 -2.11
CA ASP A 79 3.31 -7.30 -2.34
C ASP A 79 1.92 -7.75 -1.84
N HIS A 80 1.26 -6.85 -1.11
CA HIS A 80 -0.18 -6.88 -0.87
C HIS A 80 -0.82 -5.94 -1.88
N VAL A 81 -1.60 -6.47 -2.83
CA VAL A 81 -2.13 -5.71 -3.97
C VAL A 81 -3.65 -5.66 -3.89
N TRP A 82 -4.24 -4.51 -4.19
CA TRP A 82 -5.68 -4.36 -4.33
C TRP A 82 -6.05 -3.43 -5.49
N THR A 83 -7.25 -3.64 -6.01
CA THR A 83 -7.80 -2.83 -7.09
C THR A 83 -8.71 -1.74 -6.54
N LEU A 84 -8.47 -0.53 -7.01
CA LEU A 84 -9.24 0.68 -6.73
C LEU A 84 -10.05 1.02 -7.97
N THR A 85 -11.38 1.01 -7.88
CA THR A 85 -12.27 1.26 -9.03
C THR A 85 -13.19 2.43 -8.77
N ALA A 86 -13.27 3.35 -9.73
CA ALA A 86 -14.19 4.48 -9.68
C ALA A 86 -14.52 4.99 -11.08
N ASP A 87 -15.81 5.14 -11.36
CA ASP A 87 -16.31 5.42 -12.70
C ASP A 87 -15.77 4.38 -13.71
N ASN A 88 -15.05 4.81 -14.76
CA ASN A 88 -14.40 3.93 -15.74
C ASN A 88 -12.88 3.82 -15.53
N ILE A 89 -12.39 4.18 -14.34
CA ILE A 89 -10.98 4.15 -14.01
C ILE A 89 -10.71 3.01 -13.05
N THR A 90 -9.66 2.26 -13.37
CA THR A 90 -9.13 1.22 -12.51
C THR A 90 -7.70 1.59 -12.16
N MET A 91 -7.38 1.50 -10.89
CA MET A 91 -6.01 1.62 -10.41
C MET A 91 -5.67 0.38 -9.60
N GLU A 92 -4.40 0.06 -9.59
CA GLU A 92 -3.81 -0.91 -8.69
C GLU A 92 -3.03 -0.15 -7.62
N ALA A 93 -3.23 -0.54 -6.38
CA ALA A 93 -2.43 -0.08 -5.26
C ALA A 93 -1.81 -1.29 -4.58
N ALA A 94 -0.57 -1.12 -4.10
CA ALA A 94 0.14 -2.17 -3.42
C ALA A 94 0.94 -1.65 -2.23
N LEU A 95 1.09 -2.50 -1.22
CA LEU A 95 2.11 -2.38 -0.21
C LEU A 95 3.16 -3.46 -0.41
N ARG A 96 4.39 -3.04 -0.67
CA ARG A 96 5.55 -3.89 -0.78
C ARG A 96 6.26 -3.99 0.55
N ASP A 97 6.43 -5.19 1.06
CA ASP A 97 7.22 -5.49 2.26
C ASP A 97 8.52 -6.21 1.87
N TYR A 98 9.66 -5.66 2.28
CA TYR A 98 10.96 -6.28 2.06
C TYR A 98 11.34 -7.12 3.27
N SER A 99 11.49 -8.43 3.05
CA SER A 99 11.86 -9.40 4.09
C SER A 99 13.36 -9.35 4.46
N SER A 100 14.14 -8.47 3.83
CA SER A 100 15.57 -8.33 4.09
C SER A 100 15.84 -7.70 5.46
N PRO A 101 16.60 -8.37 6.35
CA PRO A 101 16.96 -7.81 7.66
C PRO A 101 17.87 -6.57 7.56
N ASP A 102 18.54 -6.39 6.41
CA ASP A 102 19.41 -5.25 6.17
C ASP A 102 18.62 -3.99 5.76
N ILE A 103 17.39 -4.16 5.27
CA ILE A 103 16.52 -3.06 4.78
C ILE A 103 15.06 -3.34 5.20
N PRO A 104 14.68 -3.08 6.47
CA PRO A 104 13.29 -3.11 6.88
C PRO A 104 12.54 -1.94 6.24
N ALA A 105 11.93 -2.18 5.09
CA ALA A 105 11.25 -1.16 4.31
C ALA A 105 9.86 -1.62 3.89
N ILE A 106 8.91 -0.69 3.95
CA ILE A 106 7.58 -0.85 3.38
C ILE A 106 7.37 0.27 2.35
N MET A 107 6.97 -0.09 1.13
CA MET A 107 6.68 0.88 0.08
C MET A 107 5.22 0.87 -0.32
N PHE A 108 4.66 2.06 -0.48
CA PHE A 108 3.34 2.23 -1.09
C PHE A 108 3.49 2.50 -2.57
N ILE A 109 2.82 1.69 -3.38
CA ILE A 109 2.82 1.74 -4.84
C ILE A 109 1.38 2.01 -5.29
N GLN A 110 1.21 2.89 -6.28
CA GLN A 110 -0.09 3.13 -6.90
C GLN A 110 0.10 3.41 -8.39
N VAL A 111 -0.63 2.67 -9.24
CA VAL A 111 -0.55 2.76 -10.70
C VAL A 111 -1.94 2.70 -11.33
N GLU A 112 -2.18 3.49 -12.37
CA GLU A 112 -3.39 3.41 -13.20
C GLU A 112 -3.22 2.27 -14.22
N ILE A 113 -4.25 1.42 -14.38
CA ILE A 113 -4.24 0.23 -15.26
C ILE A 113 -5.31 0.29 -16.34
#